data_AF-A0A971HHE1-F1
#
_entry.id   AF-A0A971HHE1-F1
#
_cell.length_a   1.000
_cell.length_b   1.000
_cell.length_c   1.000
_cell.angle_alpha   90.00
_cell.angle_beta   90.00
_cell.angle_gamma   90.00
#
_symmetry.space_group_name_H-M   'P 1'
#
loop_
_entity.id
_entity.type
_entity.pdbx_description
1 polymer ?
#
loop_
_entity_poly.entity_id
_entity_poly.type
_entity_poly.pdbx_seq_one_letter_code
_entity_poly.pdbx_strand_id
1 'polypeptide(L)' 'MWNRLDKPWQKAFALAWEAYKNGTIPIGAVIVDKNGNIVAKGRNQIFDTSSNHPMART' A
#
# COMPACT_ATOMS: atom_id res chain seq x y z
N MET A 1 3.96 -5.41 -19.25
CA MET A 1 4.83 -5.15 -18.08
C MET A 1 4.19 -5.64 -16.78
N TRP A 2 2.92 -5.30 -16.51
CA TRP A 2 2.19 -5.73 -15.29
C TRP A 2 2.19 -7.24 -15.02
N ASN A 3 1.85 -8.06 -16.01
CA ASN A 3 1.76 -9.53 -15.85
C ASN A 3 3.11 -10.21 -15.56
N ARG A 4 4.24 -9.49 -15.64
CA ARG A 4 5.59 -9.99 -15.32
C ARG A 4 6.02 -9.69 -13.89
N LEU A 5 5.25 -8.89 -13.15
CA LEU A 5 5.50 -8.61 -11.75
C LEU A 5 4.94 -9.73 -10.89
N ASP A 6 5.68 -10.12 -9.86
CA ASP A 6 5.16 -11.04 -8.85
C ASP A 6 3.93 -10.45 -8.14
N LYS A 7 3.07 -11.33 -7.63
CA LYS A 7 1.82 -10.92 -6.95
C LYS A 7 2.04 -9.90 -5.83
N PRO A 8 3.08 -9.98 -4.98
CA PRO A 8 3.36 -8.97 -3.97
C PRO A 8 3.61 -7.57 -4.57
N TRP A 9 4.37 -7.50 -5.67
CA TRP A 9 4.64 -6.25 -6.37
C TRP A 9 3.39 -5.68 -7.02
N GLN A 10 2.61 -6.50 -7.71
CA GLN A 10 1.29 -6.07 -8.23
C GLN A 10 0.44 -5.48 -7.10
N LYS A 11 0.44 -6.10 -5.91
CA LYS A 11 -0.34 -5.59 -4.80
C LYS A 11 0.20 -4.29 -4.23
N ALA A 12 1.52 -4.15 -4.08
CA ALA A 12 2.17 -2.93 -3.61
C ALA A 12 1.87 -1.74 -4.55
N PHE A 13 1.98 -1.93 -5.86
CA PHE A 13 1.63 -0.89 -6.83
C PHE A 13 0.16 -0.54 -6.82
N ALA A 14 -0.74 -1.52 -6.70
CA ALA A 14 -2.17 -1.24 -6.55
C ALA A 14 -2.46 -0.40 -5.30
N LEU A 15 -1.78 -0.66 -4.18
CA LEU A 15 -1.91 0.14 -2.95
C LEU A 15 -1.38 1.56 -3.09
N ALA A 16 -0.25 1.73 -3.77
CA ALA A 16 0.29 3.05 -4.12
C ALA A 16 -0.69 3.84 -5.01
N TRP A 17 -1.35 3.16 -5.95
CA TRP A 17 -2.40 3.75 -6.79
C TRP A 17 -3.63 4.18 -5.97
N GLU A 18 -4.05 3.38 -4.99
CA GLU A 18 -5.12 3.80 -4.06
C GLU A 18 -4.72 5.02 -3.22
N ALA A 19 -3.48 5.08 -2.73
CA ALA A 19 -2.96 6.26 -2.03
C ALA A 19 -2.98 7.51 -2.93
N TYR A 20 -2.55 7.37 -4.19
CA TYR A 20 -2.60 8.45 -5.17
C TYR A 20 -4.03 8.98 -5.36
N LYS A 21 -5.00 8.09 -5.61
CA LYS A 21 -6.41 8.45 -5.79
C LYS A 21 -7.01 9.16 -4.57
N ASN A 22 -6.50 8.85 -3.38
CA ASN A 22 -6.93 9.46 -2.12
C ASN A 22 -6.19 10.77 -1.79
N GLY A 23 -5.39 11.31 -2.73
CA GLY A 23 -4.73 12.60 -2.57
C GLY A 23 -3.54 12.58 -1.61
N THR A 24 -2.91 11.42 -1.41
CA THR A 24 -1.71 11.28 -0.57
C THR A 24 -0.52 10.73 -1.36
N ILE A 25 0.65 10.65 -0.71
CA ILE A 25 1.91 10.21 -1.36
C ILE A 25 1.74 8.75 -1.81
N PRO A 26 2.00 8.41 -3.09
CA PRO A 26 1.70 7.10 -3.67
C PRO A 26 2.69 6.02 -3.21
N ILE A 27 2.53 5.55 -1.98
CA ILE A 27 3.35 4.50 -1.38
C ILE A 27 2.44 3.34 -0.98
N GLY A 28 2.82 2.13 -1.38
CA GLY A 28 2.18 0.88 -1.00
C GLY A 28 3.21 -0.15 -0.56
N ALA A 29 2.88 -0.92 0.47
CA ALA A 29 3.77 -1.92 1.06
C ALA A 29 2.99 -3.21 1.34
N VAL A 30 3.70 -4.34 1.23
CA VAL A 30 3.20 -5.67 1.58
C VAL A 30 4.27 -6.41 2.38
N ILE A 31 3.84 -7.21 3.35
CA ILE A 31 4.69 -8.18 4.05
C ILE A 31 4.31 -9.56 3.52
N VAL A 32 5.30 -10.37 3.20
CA VAL A 32 5.13 -11.74 2.69
C VAL A 32 5.75 -12.76 3.63
N ASP A 33 5.16 -13.96 3.67
CA ASP A 33 5.79 -15.13 4.31
C ASP A 33 6.87 -15.75 3.41
N LYS A 34 7.53 -16.80 3.90
CA LYS A 34 8.57 -17.54 3.16
C LYS A 34 8.07 -18.20 1.86
N ASN A 35 6.76 -18.38 1.71
CA ASN A 35 6.14 -18.99 0.53
C ASN A 35 5.64 -17.93 -0.46
N GLY A 36 5.84 -16.63 -0.17
CA GLY A 36 5.37 -15.52 -1.00
C GLY A 36 3.91 -15.12 -0.77
N ASN A 37 3.24 -15.67 0.26
CA ASN A 37 1.87 -15.26 0.60
C ASN A 37 1.88 -13.91 1.31
N ILE A 38 0.97 -13.01 0.95
CA ILE A 38 0.85 -11.69 1.58
C ILE A 38 0.18 -11.85 2.95
N VAL A 39 0.91 -11.56 4.02
CA VAL A 39 0.42 -11.65 5.41
C VAL A 39 -0.03 -10.30 5.97
N ALA A 40 0.48 -9.19 5.43
CA ALA A 40 0.03 -7.85 5.77
C ALA A 40 0.21 -6.91 4.57
N LYS A 41 -0.54 -5.80 4.57
CA LYS A 41 -0.50 -4.79 3.52
C LYS A 41 -0.85 -3.42 4.07
N GLY A 42 -0.26 -2.38 3.49
CA GLY A 42 -0.51 -0.99 3.86
C GLY A 42 -0.30 -0.05 2.68
N ARG A 43 -0.93 1.12 2.74
CA ARG A 43 -0.63 2.25 1.87
C ARG A 43 -0.33 3.46 2.74
N ASN A 44 0.31 4.48 2.20
CA ASN A 44 0.40 5.74 2.91
C ASN A 44 -0.99 6.35 3.13
N GLN A 45 -1.21 6.87 4.33
CA GLN A 45 -2.46 7.46 4.80
C GLN A 45 -2.25 8.78 5.55
N ILE A 46 -1.07 9.40 5.45
CA ILE A 46 -0.73 10.60 6.24
C ILE A 46 -1.72 11.77 6.04
N PHE A 47 -2.34 11.88 4.86
CA PHE A 47 -3.35 12.88 4.54
C PHE A 47 -4.78 12.31 4.46
N ASP A 48 -5.00 11.04 4.83
CA ASP A 48 -6.35 10.46 4.83
C ASP A 48 -7.23 11.16 5.88
N THR A 49 -8.41 11.59 5.46
CA THR A 49 -9.37 12.32 6.32
C THR A 49 -10.09 11.44 7.33
N SER A 50 -10.10 10.12 7.14
CA SER A 50 -10.82 9.15 7.98
C SER A 50 -9.90 8.26 8.83
N SER A 51 -8.62 8.62 8.96
CA SER A 51 -7.67 7.83 9.73
C SER A 51 -7.79 8.13 11.23
N ASN A 52 -8.18 7.13 12.02
CA ASN A 52 -8.11 7.19 13.49
C ASN A 52 -6.71 6.87 14.03
N HIS A 53 -5.68 6.78 13.18
CA HIS A 53 -4.33 6.46 13.61
C HIS A 53 -3.67 7.70 14.22
N PRO A 54 -3.08 7.63 15.44
CA PRO A 54 -2.53 8.80 16.14
C PRO A 54 -1.38 9.51 15.39
N MET A 55 -0.77 8.83 14.42
CA MET A 55 0.29 9.36 13.55
C MET A 55 -0.20 9.87 12.19
N ALA A 56 -1.51 9.87 11.92
CA ALA A 56 -2.02 10.53 10.73
C ALA A 56 -1.98 12.04 10.97
N ARG A 57 -1.37 12.78 10.04
CA ARG A 57 -1.23 14.26 10.05
C ARG A 57 -0.18 14.86 11.00
N THR A 58 0.80 14.08 11.47
CA THR A 58 2.02 14.64 12.11
C THR A 58 2.97 15.19 11.04
#